data_AF-A0A450XM58-F1
#
_entry.id   AF-A0A450XM58-F1
#
_cell.length_a   1.000
_cell.length_b   1.000
_cell.length_c   1.000
_cell.angle_alpha   90.00
_cell.angle_beta   90.00
_cell.angle_gamma   90.00
#
_symmetry.space_group_name_H-M   'P 1'
#
loop_
_entity.id
_entity.type
_entity.pdbx_description
1 polymer ?
#
loop_
_entity_poly.entity_id
_entity_poly.type
_entity_poly.pdbx_seq_one_letter_code
_entity_poly.pdbx_strand_id
1 'polypeptide(L)'
;MNPGQRNNKNKHIKAARRIITSLGLPRAQQNERSALCLLALLDLTPGTSWANAENPLMGITPIMDWAREHYGKDYAPNTRETVRRQTMHQFCDAGIALYNPDDPNRPVNSPKAVYRIEPAALALLRTFDTPDWHNNLTAYLAERETLVARYASTREQNRIPVDMAPGKKITLGPGEHSELIRAIIKDFAPRFAPGSILIYVGDTGDIGFVKVKKLSSSGVPAHLHDR
;
A
#
# COMPACT_ATOMS: atom_id res chain seq x y z
N MET A 1 4.96 -9.36 32.89
CA MET A 1 4.06 -10.21 32.08
C MET A 1 4.03 -11.62 32.66
N ASN A 2 2.85 -12.21 32.88
CA ASN A 2 2.72 -13.59 33.35
C ASN A 2 3.08 -14.58 32.20
N PRO A 3 3.76 -15.71 32.48
CA PRO A 3 4.10 -16.76 31.51
C PRO A 3 3.02 -17.09 30.47
N GLY A 4 1.74 -17.17 30.85
CA GLY A 4 0.64 -17.50 29.94
C GLY A 4 0.43 -16.48 28.81
N GLN A 5 0.51 -15.19 29.12
CA GLN A 5 0.41 -14.11 28.12
C GLN A 5 1.61 -14.11 27.16
N ARG A 6 2.81 -14.40 27.67
CA ARG A 6 4.03 -14.49 26.84
C ARG A 6 3.94 -15.65 25.85
N ASN A 7 3.35 -16.77 26.26
CA ASN A 7 3.14 -17.92 25.39
C ASN A 7 2.14 -17.63 24.26
N ASN A 8 1.02 -16.96 24.58
CA ASN A 8 -0.01 -16.60 23.60
C ASN A 8 0.50 -15.60 22.55
N LYS A 9 1.29 -14.59 22.95
CA LYS A 9 1.92 -13.65 22.01
C LYS A 9 2.79 -14.38 20.99
N ASN A 10 3.65 -15.27 21.45
CA ASN A 10 4.52 -16.06 20.60
C ASN A 10 3.74 -16.99 19.66
N LYS A 11 2.62 -17.56 20.11
CA LYS A 11 1.74 -18.40 19.29
C LYS A 11 1.15 -17.61 18.12
N HIS A 12 0.58 -16.42 18.36
CA HIS A 12 0.02 -15.58 17.29
C HIS A 12 1.08 -15.09 16.31
N ILE A 13 2.24 -14.63 16.77
CA ILE A 13 3.31 -14.19 15.86
C ILE A 13 3.75 -15.36 14.95
N LYS A 14 3.94 -16.56 15.51
CA LYS A 14 4.30 -17.75 14.72
C LYS A 14 3.19 -18.13 13.72
N ALA A 15 1.94 -18.08 14.14
CA ALA A 15 0.78 -18.34 13.27
C ALA A 15 0.70 -17.33 12.12
N ALA A 16 0.78 -16.04 12.41
CA ALA A 16 0.81 -14.98 11.39
C ALA A 16 1.97 -15.16 10.40
N ARG A 17 3.16 -15.55 10.86
CA ARG A 17 4.28 -15.88 9.95
C ARG A 17 3.97 -17.07 9.05
N ARG A 18 3.37 -18.14 9.59
CA ARG A 18 2.94 -19.31 8.79
C ARG A 18 1.91 -18.91 7.73
N ILE A 19 0.96 -18.05 8.08
CA ILE A 19 -0.03 -17.52 7.15
C ILE A 19 0.67 -16.75 6.02
N ILE A 20 1.55 -15.81 6.36
CA ILE A 20 2.30 -15.01 5.37
C ILE A 20 3.10 -15.93 4.42
N THR A 21 3.74 -16.97 4.95
CA THR A 21 4.42 -17.99 4.13
C THR A 21 3.43 -18.76 3.24
N SER A 22 2.28 -19.15 3.77
CA SER A 22 1.25 -19.92 3.04
C SER A 22 0.59 -19.11 1.94
N LEU A 23 0.49 -17.79 2.12
CA LEU A 23 0.06 -16.83 1.10
C LEU A 23 1.15 -16.58 0.03
N GLY A 24 2.31 -17.22 0.13
CA GLY A 24 3.37 -17.16 -0.87
C GLY A 24 4.15 -15.84 -0.88
N LEU A 25 4.15 -15.08 0.22
CA LEU A 25 4.90 -13.82 0.26
C LEU A 25 6.41 -14.08 0.28
N PRO A 26 7.22 -13.19 -0.33
CA PRO A 26 8.67 -13.35 -0.37
C PRO A 26 9.29 -13.43 1.04
N ARG A 27 10.47 -14.02 1.13
CA ARG A 27 11.19 -14.22 2.40
C ARG A 27 11.39 -12.91 3.20
N ALA A 28 11.49 -11.78 2.50
CA ALA A 28 11.62 -10.46 3.10
C ALA A 28 10.40 -10.05 3.96
N GLN A 29 9.21 -10.62 3.70
CA GLN A 29 7.99 -10.36 4.47
C GLN A 29 7.70 -11.43 5.53
N GLN A 30 8.43 -12.55 5.56
CA GLN A 30 8.21 -13.65 6.51
C GLN A 30 8.84 -13.39 7.90
N ASN A 31 8.81 -12.13 8.33
CA ASN A 31 9.43 -11.62 9.55
C ASN A 31 8.39 -11.18 10.60
N GLU A 32 8.86 -10.91 11.82
CA GLU A 32 8.01 -10.49 12.95
C GLU A 32 7.27 -9.18 12.69
N ARG A 33 7.90 -8.21 12.02
CA ARG A 33 7.27 -6.92 11.68
C ARG A 33 6.01 -7.13 10.84
N SER A 34 6.12 -7.94 9.79
CA SER A 34 4.98 -8.21 8.90
C SER A 34 3.90 -9.02 9.60
N ALA A 35 4.30 -9.97 10.46
CA ALA A 35 3.36 -10.69 11.31
C ALA A 35 2.57 -9.75 12.23
N LEU A 36 3.25 -8.79 12.87
CA LEU A 36 2.59 -7.80 13.74
C LEU A 36 1.70 -6.84 12.95
N CYS A 37 2.08 -6.46 11.73
CA CYS A 37 1.21 -5.66 10.87
C CYS A 37 -0.07 -6.40 10.48
N LEU A 38 0.05 -7.69 10.13
CA LEU A 38 -1.11 -8.54 9.83
C LEU A 38 -2.03 -8.66 11.05
N LEU A 39 -1.47 -8.93 12.23
CA LEU A 39 -2.24 -9.06 13.47
C LEU A 39 -2.93 -7.75 13.85
N ALA A 40 -2.28 -6.60 13.67
CA ALA A 40 -2.88 -5.29 13.93
C ALA A 40 -4.08 -5.04 13.01
N LEU A 41 -3.94 -5.28 11.71
CA LEU A 41 -5.04 -5.11 10.75
C LEU A 41 -6.21 -6.09 10.96
N LEU A 42 -6.01 -7.13 11.76
CA LEU A 42 -7.05 -8.09 12.17
C LEU A 42 -7.54 -7.84 13.61
N ASP A 43 -7.02 -6.83 14.29
CA ASP A 43 -7.16 -6.58 15.73
C ASP A 43 -7.01 -7.84 16.62
N LEU A 44 -6.09 -8.74 16.23
CA LEU A 44 -5.91 -10.03 16.90
C LEU A 44 -4.98 -9.91 18.09
N THR A 45 -5.52 -9.52 19.24
CA THR A 45 -4.79 -9.50 20.51
C THR A 45 -4.47 -10.92 21.02
N PRO A 46 -3.50 -11.08 21.95
CA PRO A 46 -3.15 -12.40 22.47
C PRO A 46 -4.33 -13.08 23.19
N GLY A 47 -4.77 -14.23 22.67
CA GLY A 47 -5.91 -14.98 23.21
C GLY A 47 -7.20 -14.87 22.39
N THR A 48 -7.26 -13.93 21.46
CA THR A 48 -8.39 -13.81 20.51
C THR A 48 -8.29 -14.90 19.44
N SER A 49 -9.40 -15.54 19.10
CA SER A 49 -9.43 -16.56 18.05
C SER A 49 -9.34 -15.93 16.66
N TRP A 50 -8.76 -16.65 15.68
CA TRP A 50 -8.71 -16.18 14.28
C TRP A 50 -10.11 -15.96 13.70
N ALA A 51 -11.10 -16.77 14.08
CA ALA A 51 -12.48 -16.61 13.66
C ALA A 51 -13.08 -15.26 14.08
N ASN A 52 -12.59 -14.67 15.18
CA ASN A 52 -13.02 -13.38 15.70
C ASN A 52 -12.17 -12.21 15.18
N ALA A 53 -11.28 -12.44 14.19
CA ALA A 53 -10.50 -11.37 13.60
C ALA A 53 -11.41 -10.25 13.08
N GLU A 54 -11.06 -9.01 13.39
CA GLU A 54 -11.77 -7.82 12.94
C GLU A 54 -11.16 -7.26 11.64
N ASN A 55 -11.62 -6.09 11.20
CA ASN A 55 -11.10 -5.43 10.01
C ASN A 55 -11.06 -3.90 10.15
N PRO A 56 -10.35 -3.36 11.16
CA PRO A 56 -10.22 -1.92 11.37
C PRO A 56 -9.52 -1.21 10.22
N LEU A 57 -9.73 0.11 10.14
CA LEU A 57 -8.88 0.99 9.32
C LEU A 57 -7.70 1.43 10.15
N MET A 58 -6.48 1.13 9.72
CA MET A 58 -5.28 1.53 10.45
C MET A 58 -4.25 2.22 9.56
N GLY A 59 -3.73 3.33 10.05
CA GLY A 59 -2.50 3.93 9.51
C GLY A 59 -1.26 3.23 10.08
N ILE A 60 -0.08 3.62 9.59
CA ILE A 60 1.18 3.00 10.02
C ILE A 60 1.48 3.25 11.50
N THR A 61 1.29 4.48 12.00
CA THR A 61 1.52 4.80 13.41
C THR A 61 0.57 4.01 14.32
N PRO A 62 -0.76 3.97 14.07
CA PRO A 62 -1.66 3.07 14.78
C PRO A 62 -1.21 1.59 14.78
N ILE A 63 -0.71 1.05 13.67
CA ILE A 63 -0.18 -0.33 13.62
C ILE A 63 1.02 -0.51 14.57
N MET A 64 1.94 0.45 14.58
CA MET A 64 3.12 0.41 15.46
C MET A 64 2.72 0.53 16.94
N ASP A 65 1.77 1.42 17.25
CA ASP A 65 1.27 1.64 18.61
C ASP A 65 0.53 0.38 19.12
N TRP A 66 -0.29 -0.23 18.27
CA TRP A 66 -0.97 -1.49 18.56
C TRP A 66 0.01 -2.63 18.85
N ALA A 67 1.08 -2.74 18.05
CA ALA A 67 2.13 -3.74 18.26
C ALA A 67 2.87 -3.52 19.59
N ARG A 68 3.11 -2.26 19.98
CA ARG A 68 3.67 -1.92 21.29
C ARG A 68 2.71 -2.33 22.41
N GLU A 69 1.45 -1.94 22.33
CA GLU A 69 0.46 -2.17 23.38
C GLU A 69 0.19 -3.67 23.60
N HIS A 70 -0.20 -4.39 22.56
CA HIS A 70 -0.68 -5.77 22.71
C HIS A 70 0.42 -6.81 22.63
N TYR A 71 1.54 -6.52 21.95
CA TYR A 71 2.64 -7.46 21.75
C TYR A 71 3.94 -7.03 22.45
N GLY A 72 4.02 -5.84 23.01
CA GLY A 72 5.22 -5.34 23.68
C GLY A 72 6.34 -5.01 22.71
N LYS A 73 6.03 -4.80 21.42
CA LYS A 73 7.02 -4.49 20.39
C LYS A 73 7.06 -2.99 20.14
N ASP A 74 8.00 -2.32 20.79
CA ASP A 74 8.21 -0.89 20.59
C ASP A 74 9.11 -0.63 19.38
N TYR A 75 8.57 0.05 18.37
CA TYR A 75 9.29 0.43 17.17
C TYR A 75 9.63 1.91 17.21
N ALA A 76 10.89 2.26 16.95
CA ALA A 76 11.30 3.65 16.85
C ALA A 76 10.56 4.38 15.69
N PRO A 77 10.24 5.68 15.81
CA PRO A 77 9.47 6.42 14.81
C PRO A 77 10.03 6.37 13.38
N ASN A 78 11.35 6.25 13.21
CA ASN A 78 12.02 6.10 11.92
C ASN A 78 11.69 4.77 11.21
N THR A 79 11.11 3.79 11.92
CA THR A 79 10.68 2.49 11.36
C THR A 79 9.41 2.63 10.52
N ARG A 80 8.69 3.76 10.62
CA ARG A 80 7.42 4.00 9.92
C ARG A 80 7.54 3.77 8.42
N GLU A 81 8.60 4.27 7.80
CA GLU A 81 8.83 4.11 6.36
C GLU A 81 9.14 2.67 5.98
N THR A 82 9.86 1.95 6.83
CA THR A 82 10.14 0.52 6.67
C THR A 82 8.85 -0.29 6.73
N VAL A 83 7.96 -0.03 7.69
CA VAL A 83 6.64 -0.71 7.78
C VAL A 83 5.82 -0.41 6.52
N ARG A 84 5.78 0.85 6.10
CA ARG A 84 5.05 1.26 4.90
C ARG A 84 5.55 0.56 3.64
N ARG A 85 6.82 0.72 3.28
CA ARG A 85 7.37 0.21 2.01
C ARG A 85 7.61 -1.29 2.00
N GLN A 86 8.15 -1.84 3.08
CA GLN A 86 8.62 -3.23 3.09
C GLN A 86 7.57 -4.23 3.58
N THR A 87 6.45 -3.76 4.12
CA THR A 87 5.37 -4.62 4.59
C THR A 87 4.04 -4.21 3.97
N MET A 88 3.55 -3.00 4.25
CA MET A 88 2.18 -2.63 3.85
C MET A 88 1.99 -2.54 2.34
N HIS A 89 2.95 -1.97 1.61
CA HIS A 89 2.94 -1.99 0.14
C HIS A 89 2.93 -3.43 -0.39
N GLN A 90 3.74 -4.31 0.19
CA GLN A 90 3.83 -5.70 -0.24
C GLN A 90 2.54 -6.48 0.04
N PHE A 91 1.83 -6.15 1.12
CA PHE A 91 0.51 -6.70 1.39
C PHE A 91 -0.52 -6.20 0.37
N CYS A 92 -0.44 -4.94 -0.05
CA CYS A 92 -1.31 -4.40 -1.10
C CYS A 92 -1.02 -5.03 -2.46
N ASP A 93 0.25 -5.17 -2.83
CA ASP A 93 0.68 -5.78 -4.09
C ASP A 93 0.28 -7.26 -4.17
N ALA A 94 0.30 -7.96 -3.03
CA ALA A 94 -0.17 -9.34 -2.91
C ALA A 94 -1.70 -9.48 -2.78
N GLY A 95 -2.46 -8.38 -2.80
CA GLY A 95 -3.92 -8.39 -2.67
C GLY A 95 -4.44 -8.77 -1.28
N ILE A 96 -3.60 -8.71 -0.24
CA ILE A 96 -3.96 -9.04 1.15
C ILE A 96 -4.60 -7.85 1.85
N ALA A 97 -4.13 -6.64 1.55
CA ALA A 97 -4.61 -5.41 2.15
C ALA A 97 -5.04 -4.41 1.08
N LEU A 98 -5.99 -3.56 1.42
CA LEU A 98 -6.44 -2.44 0.60
C LEU A 98 -5.82 -1.15 1.12
N TYR A 99 -5.38 -0.30 0.18
CA TYR A 99 -4.84 1.03 0.46
C TYR A 99 -5.94 2.08 0.31
N ASN A 100 -6.16 2.89 1.34
CA ASN A 100 -7.19 3.94 1.40
C ASN A 100 -8.60 3.48 0.95
N PRO A 101 -9.11 2.34 1.44
CA PRO A 101 -10.44 1.85 1.04
C PRO A 101 -11.59 2.74 1.51
N ASP A 102 -11.33 3.67 2.43
CA ASP A 102 -12.26 4.65 2.96
C ASP A 102 -12.35 5.94 2.11
N ASP A 103 -11.27 6.30 1.42
CA ASP A 103 -11.21 7.44 0.51
C ASP A 103 -10.25 7.15 -0.66
N PRO A 104 -10.77 6.65 -1.79
CA PRO A 104 -9.96 6.31 -2.95
C PRO A 104 -9.31 7.52 -3.64
N ASN A 105 -9.74 8.75 -3.32
CA ASN A 105 -9.18 9.99 -3.86
C ASN A 105 -8.11 10.58 -2.95
N ARG A 106 -7.80 9.92 -1.82
CA ARG A 106 -6.77 10.38 -0.90
C ARG A 106 -5.42 10.46 -1.62
N PRO A 107 -4.70 11.59 -1.48
CA PRO A 107 -3.36 11.72 -2.05
C PRO A 107 -2.42 10.62 -1.60
N VAL A 108 -1.59 10.12 -2.53
CA VAL A 108 -0.64 9.02 -2.27
C VAL A 108 0.37 9.35 -1.17
N ASN A 109 0.74 10.62 -1.03
CA ASN A 109 1.66 11.13 -0.01
C ASN A 109 0.94 11.54 1.30
N SER A 110 -0.37 11.33 1.40
CA SER A 110 -1.13 11.76 2.57
C SER A 110 -0.62 11.09 3.85
N PRO A 111 -0.36 11.86 4.92
CA PRO A 111 -0.03 11.28 6.21
C PRO A 111 -1.21 10.52 6.83
N LYS A 112 -2.42 10.67 6.27
CA LYS A 112 -3.65 10.01 6.70
C LYS A 112 -3.92 8.70 5.94
N ALA A 113 -2.92 8.15 5.26
CA ALA A 113 -3.08 6.87 4.58
C ALA A 113 -3.44 5.76 5.57
N VAL A 114 -4.47 4.99 5.26
CA VAL A 114 -4.92 3.85 6.06
C VAL A 114 -5.02 2.58 5.22
N TYR A 115 -4.97 1.46 5.92
CA TYR A 115 -5.00 0.12 5.36
C TYR A 115 -6.09 -0.69 6.06
N ARG A 116 -6.60 -1.70 5.35
CA ARG A 116 -7.57 -2.68 5.84
C ARG A 116 -7.30 -4.02 5.16
N ILE A 117 -7.63 -5.14 5.80
CA ILE A 117 -7.56 -6.45 5.12
C ILE A 117 -8.64 -6.50 4.02
N GLU A 118 -8.25 -7.05 2.87
CA GLU A 118 -9.16 -7.28 1.76
C GLU A 118 -10.26 -8.29 2.18
N PRO A 119 -11.54 -8.08 1.84
CA PRO A 119 -12.65 -8.91 2.34
C PRO A 119 -12.50 -10.42 2.13
N ALA A 120 -12.05 -10.89 0.96
CA ALA A 120 -11.83 -12.32 0.72
C ALA A 120 -10.63 -12.86 1.52
N ALA A 121 -9.57 -12.06 1.67
CA ALA A 121 -8.44 -12.38 2.54
C ALA A 121 -8.89 -12.50 4.00
N LEU A 122 -9.74 -11.60 4.49
CA LEU A 122 -10.29 -11.68 5.85
C LEU A 122 -11.10 -12.97 6.05
N ALA A 123 -11.96 -13.32 5.09
CA ALA A 123 -12.74 -14.55 5.15
C ALA A 123 -11.82 -15.79 5.23
N LEU A 124 -10.77 -15.84 4.42
CA LEU A 124 -9.74 -16.89 4.50
C LEU A 124 -9.09 -16.91 5.89
N LEU A 125 -8.58 -15.76 6.36
CA LEU A 125 -7.81 -15.65 7.61
C LEU A 125 -8.61 -16.11 8.83
N ARG A 126 -9.93 -15.88 8.85
CA ARG A 126 -10.83 -16.35 9.90
C ARG A 126 -10.96 -17.87 9.99
N THR A 127 -10.61 -18.58 8.92
CA THR A 127 -10.61 -20.05 8.89
C THR A 127 -9.26 -20.66 9.28
N PHE A 128 -8.26 -19.85 9.64
CA PHE A 128 -6.97 -20.37 10.08
C PHE A 128 -7.09 -21.26 11.32
N ASP A 129 -6.35 -22.38 11.33
CA ASP A 129 -6.39 -23.42 12.38
C ASP A 129 -7.70 -24.24 12.41
N THR A 130 -8.57 -24.09 11.40
CA THR A 130 -9.74 -24.96 11.20
C THR A 130 -9.48 -26.00 10.09
N PRO A 131 -10.27 -27.09 10.02
CA PRO A 131 -10.16 -28.06 8.93
C PRO A 131 -10.35 -27.46 7.53
N ASP A 132 -11.12 -26.37 7.42
CA ASP A 132 -11.44 -25.73 6.14
C ASP A 132 -10.29 -24.87 5.58
N TRP A 133 -9.29 -24.55 6.40
CA TRP A 133 -8.17 -23.66 6.05
C TRP A 133 -7.52 -24.01 4.71
N HIS A 134 -7.21 -25.28 4.49
CA HIS A 134 -6.45 -25.70 3.32
C HIS A 134 -7.26 -25.53 2.03
N ASN A 135 -8.54 -25.91 2.05
CA ASN A 135 -9.42 -25.77 0.90
C ASN A 135 -9.66 -24.29 0.57
N ASN A 136 -9.91 -23.47 1.60
CA ASN A 136 -10.11 -22.04 1.44
C ASN A 136 -8.86 -21.33 0.93
N LEU A 137 -7.67 -21.72 1.41
CA LEU A 137 -6.41 -21.16 0.94
C LEU A 137 -6.20 -21.45 -0.56
N THR A 138 -6.45 -22.69 -0.99
CA THR A 138 -6.34 -23.09 -2.40
C THR A 138 -7.31 -22.28 -3.28
N ALA A 139 -8.57 -22.16 -2.87
CA ALA A 139 -9.56 -21.36 -3.59
C ALA A 139 -9.14 -19.88 -3.67
N TYR A 140 -8.71 -19.29 -2.55
CA TYR A 140 -8.25 -17.91 -2.50
C TYR A 140 -7.05 -17.67 -3.43
N LEU A 141 -6.05 -18.56 -3.41
CA LEU A 141 -4.87 -18.41 -4.27
C LEU A 141 -5.20 -18.51 -5.76
N ALA A 142 -6.22 -19.30 -6.15
CA ALA A 142 -6.67 -19.38 -7.53
C ALA A 142 -7.33 -18.09 -8.03
N GLU A 143 -7.98 -17.33 -7.15
CA GLU A 143 -8.70 -16.10 -7.51
C GLU A 143 -7.88 -14.81 -7.27
N ARG A 144 -6.77 -14.91 -6.51
CA ARG A 144 -6.02 -13.75 -6.02
C ARG A 144 -5.55 -12.80 -7.11
N GLU A 145 -5.03 -13.30 -8.22
CA GLU A 145 -4.55 -12.45 -9.32
C GLU A 145 -5.67 -11.60 -9.92
N THR A 146 -6.87 -12.17 -10.02
CA THR A 146 -8.07 -11.46 -10.49
C THR A 146 -8.46 -10.35 -9.53
N LEU A 147 -8.38 -10.60 -8.21
CA LEU A 147 -8.62 -9.56 -7.19
C LEU A 147 -7.60 -8.43 -7.29
N VAL A 148 -6.31 -8.76 -7.37
CA VAL A 148 -5.23 -7.77 -7.53
C VAL A 148 -5.45 -6.91 -8.77
N ALA A 149 -5.80 -7.53 -9.90
CA ALA A 149 -6.09 -6.82 -11.15
C ALA A 149 -7.31 -5.90 -11.02
N ARG A 150 -8.38 -6.37 -10.37
CA ARG A 150 -9.59 -5.55 -10.10
C ARG A 150 -9.24 -4.30 -9.30
N TYR A 151 -8.52 -4.44 -8.19
CA TYR A 151 -8.15 -3.30 -7.33
C TYR A 151 -7.07 -2.41 -7.97
N ALA A 152 -6.21 -2.94 -8.83
CA ALA A 152 -5.32 -2.12 -9.65
C ALA A 152 -6.11 -1.27 -10.66
N SER A 153 -7.10 -1.86 -11.33
CA SER A 153 -7.96 -1.13 -12.28
C SER A 153 -8.75 0.00 -11.60
N THR A 154 -9.30 -0.22 -10.40
CA THR A 154 -9.99 0.84 -9.65
C THR A 154 -9.05 1.99 -9.29
N ARG A 155 -7.81 1.69 -8.91
CA ARG A 155 -6.79 2.73 -8.61
C ARG A 155 -6.42 3.54 -9.86
N GLU A 156 -6.29 2.89 -11.01
CA GLU A 156 -6.00 3.59 -12.27
C GLU A 156 -7.16 4.49 -12.71
N GLN A 157 -8.40 4.06 -12.51
CA GLN A 157 -9.59 4.88 -12.80
C GLN A 157 -9.64 6.17 -11.96
N ASN A 158 -9.07 6.16 -10.75
CA ASN A 158 -9.03 7.33 -9.88
C ASN A 158 -7.86 8.27 -10.20
N ARG A 159 -7.00 7.93 -11.18
CA ARG A 159 -5.93 8.81 -11.61
C ARG A 159 -6.47 9.96 -12.46
N ILE A 160 -5.80 11.09 -12.40
CA ILE A 160 -6.18 12.30 -13.11
C ILE A 160 -5.49 12.31 -14.49
N PRO A 161 -6.23 12.25 -15.61
CA PRO A 161 -5.64 12.27 -16.94
C PRO A 161 -5.23 13.69 -17.35
N VAL A 162 -4.02 13.82 -17.89
CA VAL A 162 -3.49 15.08 -18.43
C VAL A 162 -3.05 14.91 -19.87
N ASP A 163 -3.67 15.68 -20.76
CA ASP A 163 -3.31 15.75 -22.18
C ASP A 163 -2.13 16.72 -22.33
N MET A 164 -1.01 16.25 -22.88
CA MET A 164 0.19 17.08 -23.09
C MET A 164 0.26 17.68 -24.50
N ALA A 165 -0.23 16.92 -25.48
CA ALA A 165 -0.25 17.26 -26.91
C ALA A 165 -1.23 16.30 -27.60
N PRO A 166 -1.64 16.55 -28.86
CA PRO A 166 -2.42 15.59 -29.62
C PRO A 166 -1.78 14.20 -29.60
N GLY A 167 -2.48 13.22 -29.04
CA GLY A 167 -2.02 11.82 -28.94
C GLY A 167 -1.05 11.50 -27.80
N LYS A 168 -0.68 12.45 -26.93
CA LYS A 168 0.17 12.20 -25.74
C LYS A 168 -0.58 12.51 -24.44
N LYS A 169 -0.79 11.47 -23.63
CA LYS A 169 -1.41 11.56 -22.31
C LYS A 169 -0.49 11.03 -21.23
N ILE A 170 -0.61 11.59 -20.03
CA ILE A 170 -0.12 10.99 -18.79
C ILE A 170 -1.24 10.89 -17.76
N THR A 171 -1.01 10.11 -16.72
CA THR A 171 -1.89 10.01 -15.57
C THR A 171 -1.15 10.45 -14.30
N LEU A 172 -1.74 11.40 -13.58
CA LEU A 172 -1.28 11.81 -12.25
C LEU A 172 -2.03 10.99 -11.19
N GLY A 173 -1.44 10.82 -10.01
CA GLY A 173 -2.16 10.27 -8.87
C GLY A 173 -3.34 11.17 -8.46
N PRO A 174 -4.26 10.69 -7.62
CA PRO A 174 -5.35 11.52 -7.12
C PRO A 174 -4.84 12.57 -6.13
N GLY A 175 -5.53 13.73 -6.06
CA GLY A 175 -5.29 14.75 -5.03
C GLY A 175 -5.27 16.19 -5.54
N GLU A 176 -5.38 17.15 -4.61
CA GLU A 176 -5.42 18.60 -4.91
C GLU A 176 -4.15 19.10 -5.62
N HIS A 177 -2.98 18.57 -5.25
CA HIS A 177 -1.71 18.94 -5.88
C HIS A 177 -1.68 18.48 -7.35
N SER A 178 -2.19 17.28 -7.62
CA SER A 178 -2.27 16.70 -8.97
C SER A 178 -3.26 17.44 -9.85
N GLU A 179 -4.39 17.89 -9.30
CA GLU A 179 -5.33 18.79 -10.02
C GLU A 179 -4.70 20.16 -10.31
N LEU A 180 -3.91 20.71 -9.39
CA LEU A 180 -3.15 21.95 -9.63
C LEU A 180 -2.14 21.77 -10.78
N ILE A 181 -1.38 20.67 -10.79
CA ILE A 181 -0.44 20.35 -11.87
C ILE A 181 -1.20 20.24 -13.21
N ARG A 182 -2.35 19.55 -13.22
CA ARG A 182 -3.20 19.47 -14.41
C ARG A 182 -3.66 20.84 -14.89
N ALA A 183 -4.11 21.73 -14.00
CA ALA A 183 -4.53 23.08 -14.35
C ALA A 183 -3.36 23.92 -14.90
N ILE A 184 -2.16 23.76 -14.36
CA ILE A 184 -0.95 24.41 -14.91
C ILE A 184 -0.71 23.97 -16.36
N ILE A 185 -0.84 22.67 -16.64
CA ILE A 185 -0.59 22.13 -17.99
C ILE A 185 -1.72 22.50 -18.97
N LYS A 186 -2.99 22.40 -18.54
CA LYS A 186 -4.16 22.59 -19.42
C LYS A 186 -4.58 24.04 -19.58
N ASP A 187 -4.47 24.86 -18.54
CA ASP A 187 -5.04 26.21 -18.53
C ASP A 187 -3.97 27.30 -18.52
N PHE A 188 -2.90 27.12 -17.75
CA PHE A 188 -1.85 28.14 -17.62
C PHE A 188 -0.89 28.14 -18.82
N ALA A 189 -0.30 26.98 -19.16
CA ALA A 189 0.72 26.90 -20.20
C ALA A 189 0.24 27.40 -21.57
N PRO A 190 -0.98 27.10 -22.06
CA PRO A 190 -1.45 27.64 -23.35
C PRO A 190 -1.61 29.16 -23.37
N ARG A 191 -1.87 29.78 -22.21
CA ARG A 191 -2.08 31.24 -22.08
C ARG A 191 -0.78 32.00 -21.93
N PHE A 192 0.14 31.47 -21.12
CA PHE A 192 1.33 32.19 -20.66
C PHE A 192 2.65 31.66 -21.25
N ALA A 193 2.64 30.45 -21.83
CA ALA A 193 3.79 29.84 -22.49
C ALA A 193 3.38 29.11 -23.79
N PRO A 194 2.74 29.81 -24.74
CA PRO A 194 2.26 29.18 -25.97
C PRO A 194 3.42 28.56 -26.76
N GLY A 195 3.22 27.34 -27.27
CA GLY A 195 4.24 26.60 -28.01
C GLY A 195 5.35 25.97 -27.13
N SER A 196 5.28 26.13 -25.81
CA SER A 196 6.19 25.43 -24.89
C SER A 196 5.97 23.90 -24.94
N ILE A 197 7.03 23.15 -24.64
CA ILE A 197 7.01 21.69 -24.62
C ILE A 197 7.16 21.25 -23.17
N LEU A 198 6.23 20.42 -22.70
CA LEU A 198 6.35 19.79 -21.39
C LEU A 198 7.50 18.77 -21.40
N ILE A 199 8.52 19.05 -20.60
CA ILE A 199 9.76 18.27 -20.51
C ILE A 199 9.75 17.34 -19.29
N TYR A 200 9.11 17.75 -18.19
CA TYR A 200 9.06 17.00 -16.95
C TYR A 200 7.80 17.37 -16.16
N VAL A 201 7.20 16.37 -15.53
CA VAL A 201 6.13 16.55 -14.55
C VAL A 201 6.24 15.44 -13.52
N GLY A 202 6.38 15.83 -12.25
CA GLY A 202 6.37 14.90 -11.13
C GLY A 202 5.11 15.12 -10.32
N ASP A 203 4.40 14.04 -9.99
CA ASP A 203 3.43 14.05 -8.91
C ASP A 203 4.08 13.42 -7.68
N THR A 204 3.73 13.94 -6.51
CA THR A 204 4.07 13.46 -5.17
C THR A 204 3.91 11.95 -4.92
N GLY A 205 3.19 11.21 -5.76
CA GLY A 205 3.05 9.75 -5.67
C GLY A 205 3.79 8.93 -6.72
N ASP A 206 4.15 9.53 -7.85
CA ASP A 206 4.72 8.83 -9.01
C ASP A 206 5.44 9.85 -9.92
N ILE A 207 6.69 9.57 -10.28
CA ILE A 207 7.46 10.45 -11.17
C ILE A 207 7.02 10.17 -12.61
N GLY A 208 6.11 10.99 -13.14
CA GLY A 208 5.67 10.95 -14.53
C GLY A 208 6.74 11.44 -15.51
N PHE A 209 7.77 10.63 -15.77
CA PHE A 209 8.80 10.98 -16.75
C PHE A 209 8.23 11.04 -18.17
N VAL A 210 8.30 12.21 -18.82
CA VAL A 210 8.21 12.30 -20.28
C VAL A 210 9.59 12.66 -20.83
N LYS A 211 10.33 11.62 -21.24
CA LYS A 211 11.59 11.79 -21.96
C LYS A 211 11.30 12.36 -23.34
N VAL A 212 11.50 13.67 -23.51
CA VAL A 212 11.64 14.24 -24.85
C VAL A 212 13.12 14.17 -25.23
N LYS A 213 13.44 13.55 -26.37
CA LYS A 213 14.76 13.43 -27.03
C LYS A 213 15.55 14.76 -27.21
N LYS A 214 15.03 15.89 -26.72
CA LYS A 214 15.51 17.25 -26.98
C LYS A 214 16.37 17.87 -25.86
N LEU A 215 16.51 17.22 -24.70
CA LEU A 215 17.38 17.77 -23.63
C LEU A 215 18.86 17.82 -24.05
N SER A 216 19.28 16.94 -24.95
CA SER A 216 20.67 16.83 -25.43
C SER A 216 21.16 18.07 -26.20
N SER A 217 20.26 18.92 -26.70
CA SER A 217 20.62 20.17 -27.40
C SER A 217 20.69 21.40 -26.49
N SER A 218 20.31 21.29 -25.21
CA SER A 218 20.14 22.44 -24.30
C SER A 218 21.25 22.58 -23.26
N GLY A 219 22.28 21.74 -23.27
CA GLY A 219 23.40 21.82 -22.32
C GLY A 219 23.05 21.45 -20.87
N VAL A 220 21.84 20.93 -20.60
CA VAL A 220 21.43 20.51 -19.25
C VAL A 220 21.76 19.02 -19.05
N PRO A 221 22.67 18.67 -18.13
CA PRO A 221 22.99 17.27 -17.85
C PRO A 221 21.77 16.55 -17.26
N ALA A 222 21.50 15.34 -17.76
CA ALA A 222 20.39 14.48 -17.36
C ALA A 222 20.61 13.80 -16.00
N HIS A 223 21.10 14.55 -15.01
CA HIS A 223 21.26 14.09 -13.63
C HIS A 223 20.49 15.03 -12.70
N LEU A 224 19.16 14.87 -12.66
CA LEU A 224 18.38 15.34 -11.52
C LEU A 224 18.29 14.17 -10.54
N HIS A 225 19.10 14.22 -9.50
CA HIS A 225 18.81 13.51 -8.26
C HIS A 225 17.75 14.30 -7.48
N ASP A 226 16.82 13.55 -6.87
CA ASP A 226 15.76 14.00 -5.99
C ASP A 226 16.17 15.21 -5.12
N ARG A 227 15.32 16.25 -5.12
CA ARG A 227 15.26 17.24 -4.04
C ARG A 227 13.98 17.03 -3.24
#